data_AF-A0A8T1YTB0-F1
#
_entry.id   AF-A0A8T1YTB0-F1
#
_cell.length_a   1.000
_cell.length_b   1.000
_cell.length_c   1.000
_cell.angle_alpha   90.00
_cell.angle_beta   90.00
_cell.angle_gamma   90.00
#
_symmetry.space_group_name_H-M   'P 1'
#
loop_
_entity.id
_entity.type
_entity.pdbx_description
1 polymer ?
#
loop_
_entity_poly.entity_id
_entity_poly.type
_entity_poly.pdbx_seq_one_letter_code
_entity_poly.pdbx_strand_id
1 'polypeptide(L)'
;MEKKGSVLMLRYEVGKFLGQGTFAKVYHARNLKTGDSVAIKVIDKERILKVGMTEQIKREISVMRLLRHPNIVEFHEVMATKSKIYFVMEHVKGGELFNKVSSGKLREDVARKYFQQLVRAVDYCHSRGVCHRDLKPENLLLDEQGNLKVSDFGLSALADSRRQDGLLHTTCGTPAYVAPEVISRRGYDGFKADVWSCGVILFVLLAGYLPFRDSNLMELYKKIGKAEVKFPNWLAPGAKRLLKRIFDPNPNTRVSTEKIMKSSWFRKGLQLQEEEKESVDEETEVEVETSANASAEKEKKRCINLNAFEIISLSTGFDLSGLFEKGEEKEEMRFTSNREASEITEKLVEIGKELKMKVRKKEQEWRVKMSAEATVVEAEVFEIAPSYHMVVLKKSDGDTAEYKRVMKESIRPALIDIVLAWH
;
A
#
# COMPACT_ATOMS: atom_id res chain seq x y z
N MET A 1 26.24 -1.48 36.06
CA MET A 1 25.54 -0.27 35.61
C MET A 1 25.02 -0.50 34.21
N GLU A 2 23.72 -0.47 34.00
CA GLU A 2 23.15 -0.45 32.66
C GLU A 2 23.34 0.93 32.02
N LYS A 3 23.65 0.98 30.73
CA LYS A 3 23.65 2.25 29.99
C LYS A 3 22.19 2.64 29.75
N LYS A 4 21.68 3.62 30.51
CA LYS A 4 20.37 4.25 30.23
C LYS A 4 20.28 4.61 28.74
N GLY A 5 19.22 4.17 28.07
CA GLY A 5 19.05 4.42 26.64
C GLY A 5 18.93 5.92 26.36
N SER A 6 19.36 6.36 25.18
CA SER A 6 19.11 7.74 24.76
C SER A 6 17.62 7.89 24.47
N VAL A 7 16.96 8.81 25.18
CA VAL A 7 15.51 9.00 25.05
C VAL A 7 15.22 9.84 23.80
N LEU A 8 14.69 9.19 22.78
CA LEU A 8 14.25 9.82 21.54
C LEU A 8 12.91 10.52 21.76
N MET A 9 12.92 11.85 21.61
CA MET A 9 11.74 12.74 21.65
C MET A 9 10.83 12.56 22.87
N LEU A 10 11.39 12.21 24.04
CA LEU A 10 10.66 11.95 25.29
C LEU A 10 9.61 10.81 25.20
N ARG A 11 9.66 9.98 24.15
CA ARG A 11 8.66 8.93 23.88
C ARG A 11 9.24 7.52 23.78
N TYR A 12 10.50 7.39 23.36
CA TYR A 12 11.15 6.09 23.17
C TYR A 12 12.53 6.04 23.81
N GLU A 13 12.76 5.05 24.67
CA GLU A 13 14.10 4.74 25.17
C GLU A 13 14.83 3.87 24.14
N VAL A 14 15.84 4.43 23.46
CA VAL A 14 16.59 3.70 22.42
C VAL A 14 17.61 2.78 23.07
N GLY A 15 17.46 1.48 22.80
CA GLY A 15 18.29 0.40 23.32
C GLY A 15 19.33 -0.10 22.30
N LYS A 16 19.45 -1.42 22.18
CA LYS A 16 20.49 -2.07 21.37
C LYS A 16 20.31 -1.80 19.87
N PHE A 17 21.43 -1.67 19.16
CA PHE A 17 21.45 -1.75 17.70
C PHE A 17 21.00 -3.16 17.24
N LEU A 18 20.17 -3.21 16.20
CA LEU A 18 19.65 -4.46 15.62
C LEU A 18 20.27 -4.76 14.25
N GLY A 19 20.53 -3.74 13.43
CA GLY A 19 21.10 -3.92 12.09
C GLY A 19 21.24 -2.62 11.31
N GLN A 20 21.96 -2.65 10.19
CA GLN A 20 22.16 -1.50 9.31
C GLN A 20 21.93 -1.92 7.85
N GLY A 21 20.88 -1.37 7.24
CA GLY A 21 20.73 -1.36 5.80
C GLY A 21 21.52 -0.20 5.18
N THR A 22 21.64 -0.17 3.85
CA THR A 22 22.46 0.82 3.12
C THR A 22 22.13 2.29 3.47
N PHE A 23 20.84 2.57 3.70
CA PHE A 23 20.33 3.92 3.93
C PHE A 23 19.99 4.23 5.39
N ALA A 24 19.95 3.21 6.27
CA ALA A 24 19.32 3.33 7.57
C ALA A 24 19.94 2.42 8.64
N LYS A 25 19.91 2.88 9.90
CA LYS A 25 20.28 2.06 11.07
C LYS A 25 19.03 1.71 11.87
N VAL A 26 18.89 0.45 12.25
CA VAL A 26 17.75 -0.07 13.01
C VAL A 26 18.19 -0.33 14.45
N TYR A 27 17.41 0.17 15.40
CA TYR A 27 17.61 -0.01 16.84
C TYR A 27 16.37 -0.62 17.46
N HIS A 28 16.54 -1.44 18.49
CA HIS A 28 15.49 -1.75 19.44
C HIS A 28 15.24 -0.51 20.30
N ALA A 29 13.99 -0.27 20.67
CA ALA A 29 13.63 0.74 21.64
C ALA A 29 12.42 0.29 22.45
N ARG A 30 12.19 0.94 23.59
CA ARG A 30 11.00 0.77 24.42
C ARG A 30 10.10 2.00 24.33
N ASN A 31 8.82 1.83 24.07
CA ASN A 31 7.81 2.88 24.19
C ASN A 31 7.64 3.26 25.66
N LEU A 32 7.89 4.52 26.01
CA LEU A 32 7.82 5.00 27.40
C LEU A 32 6.38 5.15 27.93
N LYS A 33 5.36 5.13 27.06
CA LYS A 33 3.95 5.19 27.48
C LYS A 33 3.34 3.82 27.76
N THR A 34 3.67 2.80 26.96
CA THR A 34 3.04 1.47 27.03
C THR A 34 3.97 0.37 27.54
N GLY A 35 5.29 0.59 27.51
CA GLY A 35 6.30 -0.42 27.82
C GLY A 35 6.70 -1.31 26.64
N ASP A 36 6.01 -1.21 25.49
CA ASP A 36 6.21 -2.09 24.34
C ASP A 36 7.62 -2.00 23.73
N SER A 37 8.11 -3.13 23.23
CA SER A 37 9.31 -3.17 22.38
C SER A 37 8.97 -2.80 20.93
N VAL A 38 9.71 -1.85 20.38
CA VAL A 38 9.58 -1.39 18.98
C VAL A 38 10.93 -1.43 18.27
N ALA A 39 10.90 -1.53 16.94
CA ALA A 39 12.05 -1.31 16.09
C ALA A 39 12.01 0.13 15.56
N ILE A 40 13.09 0.89 15.74
CA ILE A 40 13.23 2.26 15.24
C ILE A 40 14.27 2.27 14.14
N LYS A 41 13.83 2.46 12.90
CA LYS A 41 14.67 2.59 11.71
C LYS A 41 14.95 4.07 11.43
N VAL A 42 16.22 4.45 11.51
CA VAL A 42 16.71 5.83 11.46
C VAL A 42 17.31 6.11 10.09
N ILE A 43 16.74 7.09 9.38
CA ILE A 43 17.13 7.51 8.03
C ILE A 43 17.62 8.97 8.07
N ASP A 44 18.63 9.29 7.28
CA ASP A 44 19.17 10.65 7.18
C ASP A 44 18.43 11.48 6.11
N LYS A 45 18.01 12.70 6.44
CA LYS A 45 17.27 13.58 5.52
C LYS A 45 18.13 14.10 4.37
N GLU A 46 19.43 14.28 4.56
CA GLU A 46 20.32 14.76 3.49
C GLU A 46 20.37 13.76 2.33
N ARG A 47 20.33 12.46 2.66
CA ARG A 47 20.25 11.35 1.69
C ARG A 47 18.93 11.31 0.92
N ILE A 48 17.85 11.85 1.50
CA ILE A 48 16.53 11.95 0.86
C ILE A 48 16.48 13.16 -0.07
N LEU A 49 16.98 14.31 0.40
CA LEU A 49 16.95 15.56 -0.37
C LEU A 49 17.82 15.49 -1.63
N LYS A 50 18.99 14.84 -1.56
CA LYS A 50 19.88 14.59 -2.73
C LYS A 50 19.25 13.69 -3.81
N VAL A 51 18.13 13.05 -3.52
CA VAL A 51 17.45 12.08 -4.38
C VAL A 51 16.20 12.68 -5.05
N GLY A 52 15.66 13.81 -4.57
CA GLY A 52 14.51 14.48 -5.16
C GLY A 52 13.15 13.77 -5.03
N MET A 53 13.11 12.49 -4.65
CA MET A 53 11.90 11.66 -4.56
C MET A 53 11.03 11.94 -3.30
N THR A 54 11.11 13.13 -2.70
CA THR A 54 10.46 13.50 -1.41
C THR A 54 8.96 13.18 -1.39
N GLU A 55 8.22 13.54 -2.45
CA GLU A 55 6.76 13.32 -2.50
C GLU A 55 6.39 11.85 -2.71
N GLN A 56 7.22 11.09 -3.43
CA GLN A 56 7.04 9.64 -3.58
C GLN A 56 7.28 8.93 -2.25
N ILE A 57 8.29 9.36 -1.49
CA ILE A 57 8.60 8.85 -0.15
C ILE A 57 7.48 9.21 0.85
N LYS A 58 6.99 10.46 0.85
CA LYS A 58 5.80 10.87 1.61
C LYS A 58 4.60 9.97 1.29
N ARG A 59 4.35 9.70 0.01
CA ARG A 59 3.24 8.82 -0.43
C ARG A 59 3.42 7.38 0.04
N GLU A 60 4.61 6.79 -0.11
CA GLU A 60 4.88 5.43 0.38
C GLU A 60 4.71 5.36 1.92
N ILE A 61 5.21 6.35 2.68
CA ILE A 61 4.99 6.48 4.15
C ILE A 61 3.50 6.55 4.50
N SER A 62 2.72 7.39 3.82
CA SER A 62 1.29 7.55 4.13
C SER A 62 0.51 6.27 3.91
N VAL A 63 0.81 5.49 2.86
CA VAL A 63 0.15 4.19 2.65
C VAL A 63 0.68 3.12 3.62
N MET A 64 1.96 3.13 4.00
CA MET A 64 2.50 2.22 5.03
C MET A 64 1.70 2.26 6.35
N ARG A 65 1.26 3.45 6.77
CA ARG A 65 0.42 3.62 7.99
C ARG A 65 -0.91 2.88 7.93
N LEU A 66 -1.41 2.60 6.72
CA LEU A 66 -2.68 1.91 6.46
C LEU A 66 -2.49 0.40 6.17
N LEU A 67 -1.25 -0.11 6.20
CA LEU A 67 -0.99 -1.54 6.01
C LEU A 67 -1.19 -2.29 7.34
N ARG A 68 -2.27 -3.08 7.40
CA ARG A 68 -2.68 -3.89 8.56
C ARG A 68 -2.94 -5.31 8.08
N HIS A 69 -1.92 -6.17 8.19
CA HIS A 69 -1.95 -7.55 7.73
C HIS A 69 -1.05 -8.41 8.64
N PRO A 70 -1.49 -9.62 9.08
CA PRO A 70 -0.76 -10.41 10.08
C PRO A 70 0.67 -10.78 9.64
N ASN A 71 0.92 -10.91 8.34
CA ASN A 71 2.25 -11.26 7.81
C ASN A 71 3.08 -10.05 7.32
N ILE A 72 2.72 -8.82 7.71
CA ILE A 72 3.52 -7.60 7.50
C ILE A 72 3.97 -7.08 8.87
N VAL A 73 5.17 -6.51 8.95
CA VAL A 73 5.65 -5.78 10.12
C VAL A 73 4.80 -4.52 10.31
N GLU A 74 4.14 -4.38 11.45
CA GLU A 74 3.26 -3.23 11.67
C GLU A 74 4.05 -1.92 11.71
N PHE A 75 3.53 -0.91 11.00
CA PHE A 75 4.02 0.46 11.09
C PHE A 75 3.21 1.24 12.14
N HIS A 76 3.89 1.78 13.15
CA HIS A 76 3.25 2.52 14.25
C HIS A 76 3.20 4.02 13.92
N GLU A 77 4.36 4.67 13.74
CA GLU A 77 4.43 6.11 13.45
C GLU A 77 5.75 6.55 12.82
N VAL A 78 5.73 7.76 12.23
CA VAL A 78 6.93 8.46 11.76
C VAL A 78 7.20 9.68 12.66
N MET A 79 8.47 9.88 13.04
CA MET A 79 8.95 11.08 13.71
C MET A 79 10.10 11.70 12.92
N ALA A 80 10.35 13.01 13.03
CA ALA A 80 11.42 13.67 12.29
C ALA A 80 12.08 14.82 13.07
N THR A 81 13.41 14.95 12.94
CA THR A 81 14.17 16.15 13.36
C THR A 81 14.53 16.99 12.13
N LYS A 82 15.34 18.05 12.30
CA LYS A 82 15.90 18.82 11.18
C LYS A 82 16.73 17.94 10.22
N SER A 83 17.44 16.92 10.73
CA SER A 83 18.38 16.10 9.96
C SER A 83 18.00 14.63 9.77
N LYS A 84 17.02 14.07 10.51
CA LYS A 84 16.70 12.64 10.49
C LYS A 84 15.21 12.35 10.45
N ILE A 85 14.84 11.18 9.94
CA ILE A 85 13.51 10.57 10.02
C ILE A 85 13.64 9.25 10.78
N TYR A 86 12.66 8.96 11.64
CA TYR A 86 12.59 7.81 12.52
C TYR A 86 11.28 7.07 12.24
N PHE A 87 11.40 5.83 11.79
CA PHE A 87 10.29 4.94 11.47
C PHE A 87 10.10 3.99 12.64
N VAL A 88 8.99 4.10 13.37
CA VAL A 88 8.67 3.23 14.51
C VAL A 88 7.79 2.09 14.03
N MET A 89 8.22 0.87 14.31
CA MET A 89 7.66 -0.37 13.78
C MET A 89 7.59 -1.44 14.87
N GLU A 90 6.79 -2.48 14.62
CA GLU A 90 6.76 -3.71 15.40
C GLU A 90 8.16 -4.34 15.56
N HIS A 91 8.51 -4.72 16.79
CA HIS A 91 9.75 -5.46 17.06
C HIS A 91 9.53 -6.97 16.91
N VAL A 92 9.73 -7.49 15.71
CA VAL A 92 9.64 -8.93 15.42
C VAL A 92 10.82 -9.68 16.04
N LYS A 93 10.55 -10.41 17.13
CA LYS A 93 11.58 -11.02 17.99
C LYS A 93 12.22 -12.30 17.44
N GLY A 94 11.53 -13.04 16.58
CA GLY A 94 11.93 -14.39 16.16
C GLY A 94 13.03 -14.45 15.10
N GLY A 95 13.58 -13.32 14.66
CA GLY A 95 14.70 -13.22 13.72
C GLY A 95 14.33 -13.52 12.26
N GLU A 96 15.33 -13.50 11.38
CA GLU A 96 15.16 -13.82 9.96
C GLU A 96 14.78 -15.29 9.73
N LEU A 97 13.85 -15.52 8.79
CA LEU A 97 13.44 -16.84 8.31
C LEU A 97 14.66 -17.68 7.92
N PHE A 98 15.57 -17.13 7.13
CA PHE A 98 16.69 -17.90 6.57
C PHE A 98 17.73 -18.35 7.60
N ASN A 99 17.85 -17.65 8.73
CA ASN A 99 18.72 -18.10 9.83
C ASN A 99 18.13 -19.32 10.54
N LYS A 100 16.80 -19.40 10.69
CA LYS A 100 16.06 -20.59 11.16
C LYS A 100 15.96 -21.72 10.13
N VAL A 101 16.21 -21.44 8.84
CA VAL A 101 16.18 -22.40 7.72
C VAL A 101 17.61 -22.80 7.26
N SER A 102 18.65 -22.32 7.94
CA SER A 102 20.07 -22.52 7.59
C SER A 102 20.54 -23.97 7.49
N SER A 103 19.76 -24.93 8.00
CA SER A 103 19.96 -26.38 7.83
C SER A 103 19.71 -26.91 6.40
N GLY A 104 19.24 -26.08 5.46
CA GLY A 104 19.20 -26.38 4.04
C GLY A 104 17.83 -26.14 3.39
N LYS A 105 17.35 -27.11 2.61
CA LYS A 105 16.01 -27.05 2.01
C LYS A 105 14.93 -27.42 3.03
N LEU A 106 13.78 -26.74 2.96
CA LEU A 106 12.60 -27.12 3.71
C LEU A 106 11.85 -28.29 3.06
N ARG A 107 11.03 -28.96 3.86
CA ARG A 107 9.93 -29.78 3.35
C ARG A 107 8.94 -28.90 2.57
N GLU A 108 8.31 -29.48 1.55
CA GLU A 108 7.45 -28.73 0.63
C GLU A 108 6.20 -28.14 1.31
N ASP A 109 5.67 -28.78 2.35
CA ASP A 109 4.57 -28.28 3.17
C ASP A 109 4.95 -27.05 4.00
N VAL A 110 6.10 -27.08 4.68
CA VAL A 110 6.62 -25.93 5.44
C VAL A 110 6.96 -24.76 4.51
N ALA A 111 7.64 -25.03 3.39
CA ALA A 111 7.92 -24.02 2.36
C ALA A 111 6.64 -23.41 1.78
N ARG A 112 5.58 -24.22 1.59
CA ARG A 112 4.28 -23.74 1.14
C ARG A 112 3.60 -22.84 2.18
N LYS A 113 3.66 -23.16 3.48
CA LYS A 113 3.11 -22.29 4.54
C LYS A 113 3.73 -20.88 4.49
N TYR A 114 5.06 -20.80 4.42
CA TYR A 114 5.75 -19.51 4.31
C TYR A 114 5.44 -18.78 3.01
N PHE A 115 5.36 -19.49 1.89
CA PHE A 115 5.00 -18.88 0.61
C PHE A 115 3.53 -18.42 0.55
N GLN A 116 2.62 -19.11 1.24
CA GLN A 116 1.22 -18.68 1.40
C GLN A 116 1.13 -17.36 2.17
N GLN A 117 1.86 -17.25 3.28
CA GLN A 117 1.95 -16.01 4.07
C GLN A 117 2.61 -14.88 3.27
N LEU A 118 3.67 -15.16 2.51
CA LEU A 118 4.36 -14.18 1.67
C LEU A 118 3.46 -13.63 0.56
N VAL A 119 2.84 -14.50 -0.25
CA VAL A 119 2.00 -14.05 -1.37
C VAL A 119 0.76 -13.33 -0.88
N ARG A 120 0.15 -13.73 0.25
CA ARG A 120 -0.97 -12.99 0.87
C ARG A 120 -0.55 -11.57 1.30
N ALA A 121 0.62 -11.42 1.93
CA ALA A 121 1.15 -10.11 2.31
C ALA A 121 1.46 -9.22 1.08
N VAL A 122 2.05 -9.81 0.03
CA VAL A 122 2.37 -9.09 -1.21
C VAL A 122 1.09 -8.68 -1.96
N ASP A 123 0.09 -9.56 -2.08
CA ASP A 123 -1.21 -9.26 -2.68
C ASP A 123 -2.00 -8.18 -1.93
N TYR A 124 -1.97 -8.21 -0.59
CA TYR A 124 -2.53 -7.18 0.29
C TYR A 124 -1.93 -5.78 0.02
N CYS A 125 -0.63 -5.71 -0.24
CA CYS A 125 0.06 -4.47 -0.62
C CYS A 125 -0.23 -4.06 -2.07
N HIS A 126 -0.20 -5.02 -3.00
CA HIS A 126 -0.41 -4.77 -4.44
C HIS A 126 -1.82 -4.20 -4.70
N SER A 127 -2.84 -4.75 -4.04
CA SER A 127 -4.22 -4.24 -4.06
C SER A 127 -4.38 -2.83 -3.47
N ARG A 128 -3.37 -2.30 -2.77
CA ARG A 128 -3.30 -0.92 -2.24
C ARG A 128 -2.30 -0.03 -3.00
N GLY A 129 -1.81 -0.49 -4.14
CA GLY A 129 -0.84 0.24 -4.97
C GLY A 129 0.59 0.27 -4.41
N VAL A 130 0.90 -0.54 -3.39
CA VAL A 130 2.25 -0.65 -2.81
C VAL A 130 2.96 -1.89 -3.36
N CYS A 131 4.17 -1.70 -3.89
CA CYS A 131 5.13 -2.77 -4.19
C CYS A 131 6.34 -2.64 -3.27
N HIS A 132 7.10 -3.71 -3.08
CA HIS A 132 8.23 -3.77 -2.15
C HIS A 132 9.58 -3.52 -2.83
N ARG A 133 9.76 -4.00 -4.07
CA ARG A 133 10.93 -3.82 -4.96
C ARG A 133 12.29 -4.35 -4.45
N ASP A 134 12.37 -4.79 -3.20
CA ASP A 134 13.58 -5.30 -2.50
C ASP A 134 13.23 -6.55 -1.67
N LEU A 135 12.41 -7.47 -2.21
CA LEU A 135 12.05 -8.72 -1.55
C LEU A 135 13.23 -9.72 -1.58
N LYS A 136 13.74 -10.06 -0.39
CA LYS A 136 14.94 -10.89 -0.19
C LYS A 136 14.93 -11.53 1.21
N PRO A 137 15.75 -12.56 1.48
CA PRO A 137 15.87 -13.23 2.79
C PRO A 137 15.91 -12.31 4.01
N GLU A 138 16.68 -11.23 3.92
CA GLU A 138 16.96 -10.27 4.98
C GLU A 138 15.72 -9.46 5.40
N ASN A 139 14.71 -9.38 4.52
CA ASN A 139 13.43 -8.69 4.76
C ASN A 139 12.30 -9.66 5.17
N LEU A 140 12.61 -10.94 5.40
CA LEU A 140 11.65 -11.96 5.82
C LEU A 140 11.94 -12.41 7.26
N LEU A 141 11.19 -11.85 8.20
CA LEU A 141 11.32 -12.13 9.63
C LEU A 141 10.28 -13.18 10.08
N LEU A 142 10.45 -13.69 11.30
CA LEU A 142 9.52 -14.60 11.97
C LEU A 142 9.09 -14.07 13.34
N ASP A 143 7.80 -14.17 13.66
CA ASP A 143 7.28 -13.87 15.00
C ASP A 143 7.69 -14.95 16.05
N GLU A 144 7.19 -14.83 17.29
CA GLU A 144 7.45 -15.82 18.34
C GLU A 144 6.75 -17.17 18.08
N GLN A 145 5.68 -17.15 17.30
CA GLN A 145 4.85 -18.30 16.90
C GLN A 145 5.37 -18.98 15.61
N GLY A 146 6.40 -18.43 14.98
CA GLY A 146 7.02 -18.95 13.75
C GLY A 146 6.28 -18.64 12.45
N ASN A 147 5.43 -17.60 12.41
CA ASN A 147 4.82 -17.08 11.17
C ASN A 147 5.68 -15.99 10.53
N LEU A 148 5.56 -15.87 9.21
CA LEU A 148 6.24 -14.84 8.43
C LEU A 148 5.78 -13.43 8.79
N LYS A 149 6.73 -12.51 8.92
CA LYS A 149 6.55 -11.05 8.98
C LYS A 149 7.47 -10.40 7.95
N VAL A 150 6.89 -9.83 6.89
CA VAL A 150 7.65 -9.10 5.86
C VAL A 150 7.92 -7.67 6.34
N SER A 151 9.20 -7.29 6.43
CA SER A 151 9.65 -5.93 6.81
C SER A 151 9.89 -5.05 5.58
N ASP A 152 10.16 -3.75 5.79
CA ASP A 152 10.71 -2.84 4.78
C ASP A 152 9.88 -2.56 3.49
N PHE A 153 8.61 -2.99 3.44
CA PHE A 153 7.61 -2.43 2.52
C PHE A 153 7.58 -0.89 2.57
N GLY A 154 7.34 -0.23 1.43
CA GLY A 154 7.14 1.23 1.37
C GLY A 154 8.38 2.09 1.65
N LEU A 155 9.57 1.49 1.69
CA LEU A 155 10.86 2.19 1.73
C LEU A 155 11.61 2.07 0.39
N SER A 156 10.91 1.59 -0.63
CA SER A 156 11.40 1.26 -1.97
C SER A 156 11.88 2.47 -2.78
N ALA A 157 11.22 3.62 -2.67
CA ALA A 157 11.65 4.85 -3.33
C ALA A 157 13.09 5.25 -2.97
N LEU A 158 13.54 4.96 -1.74
CA LEU A 158 14.93 5.17 -1.32
C LEU A 158 15.90 4.21 -2.03
N ALA A 159 15.49 2.96 -2.25
CA ALA A 159 16.33 1.93 -2.85
C ALA A 159 16.51 2.13 -4.37
N ASP A 160 15.45 2.53 -5.08
CA ASP A 160 15.49 2.78 -6.53
C ASP A 160 16.38 3.98 -6.92
N SER A 161 16.51 4.96 -6.02
CA SER A 161 17.25 6.21 -6.27
C SER A 161 18.69 6.02 -6.80
N ARG A 162 19.43 5.06 -6.26
CA ARG A 162 20.84 4.81 -6.66
C ARG A 162 20.99 4.23 -8.06
N ARG A 163 19.91 3.85 -8.75
CA ARG A 163 20.03 3.40 -10.15
C ARG A 163 20.41 4.52 -11.12
N GLN A 164 20.30 5.78 -10.70
CA GLN A 164 20.67 6.95 -11.50
C GLN A 164 22.18 7.25 -11.50
N ASP A 165 22.98 6.72 -10.57
CA ASP A 165 24.45 6.95 -10.54
C ASP A 165 25.22 6.09 -11.57
N GLY A 166 24.52 5.21 -12.29
CA GLY A 166 25.09 4.34 -13.33
C GLY A 166 25.83 3.10 -12.81
N LEU A 167 26.08 2.99 -11.51
CA LEU A 167 26.88 1.95 -10.89
C LEU A 167 26.00 1.06 -9.99
N LEU A 168 26.14 -0.27 -10.14
CA LEU A 168 25.40 -1.21 -9.29
C LEU A 168 26.10 -1.36 -7.93
N HIS A 169 26.03 -0.30 -7.12
CA HIS A 169 26.56 -0.25 -5.75
C HIS A 169 25.71 -1.07 -4.75
N THR A 170 25.33 -2.29 -5.11
CA THR A 170 24.95 -3.35 -4.16
C THR A 170 26.19 -3.90 -3.45
N THR A 171 26.90 -3.02 -2.73
CA THR A 171 27.78 -3.43 -1.65
C THR A 171 26.94 -4.18 -0.62
N CYS A 172 27.19 -5.49 -0.48
CA CYS A 172 26.45 -6.42 0.38
C CYS A 172 24.99 -6.69 -0.04
N GLY A 173 24.73 -7.03 -1.31
CA GLY A 173 23.44 -7.59 -1.75
C GLY A 173 23.58 -8.57 -2.91
N THR A 174 22.86 -9.69 -2.89
CA THR A 174 22.94 -10.71 -3.95
C THR A 174 21.94 -10.41 -5.07
N PRO A 175 22.37 -10.11 -6.33
CA PRO A 175 21.45 -9.71 -7.39
C PRO A 175 20.55 -10.83 -7.94
N ALA A 176 20.70 -12.07 -7.45
CA ALA A 176 19.91 -13.22 -7.89
C ALA A 176 18.41 -13.16 -7.50
N TYR A 177 18.01 -12.26 -6.58
CA TYR A 177 16.60 -12.00 -6.23
C TYR A 177 15.89 -11.03 -7.18
N VAL A 178 16.63 -10.40 -8.10
CA VAL A 178 16.17 -9.28 -8.94
C VAL A 178 15.65 -9.79 -10.29
N ALA A 179 14.58 -9.17 -10.81
CA ALA A 179 13.95 -9.57 -12.08
C ALA A 179 14.65 -9.00 -13.34
N PRO A 180 14.50 -9.61 -14.52
CA PRO A 180 15.20 -9.21 -15.75
C PRO A 180 15.03 -7.74 -16.14
N GLU A 181 13.80 -7.24 -16.08
CA GLU A 181 13.47 -5.85 -16.43
C GLU A 181 14.12 -4.83 -15.48
N VAL A 182 14.33 -5.24 -14.22
CA VAL A 182 14.90 -4.44 -13.13
C VAL A 182 16.42 -4.27 -13.31
N ILE A 183 17.10 -5.31 -13.81
CA ILE A 183 18.51 -5.28 -14.25
C ILE A 183 18.68 -4.46 -15.53
N SER A 184 17.67 -4.46 -16.41
CA SER A 184 17.71 -3.80 -17.72
C SER A 184 17.64 -2.26 -17.69
N ARG A 185 17.55 -1.66 -16.49
CA ARG A 185 17.61 -0.21 -16.20
C ARG A 185 16.61 0.67 -16.96
N ARG A 186 15.50 0.09 -17.44
CA ARG A 186 14.34 0.84 -17.96
C ARG A 186 13.28 0.92 -16.84
N GLY A 187 12.30 1.81 -16.99
CA GLY A 187 11.15 1.86 -16.08
C GLY A 187 10.44 0.49 -16.05
N TYR A 188 10.07 0.02 -14.86
CA TYR A 188 9.63 -1.35 -14.64
C TYR A 188 8.37 -1.43 -13.77
N ASP A 189 7.58 -2.50 -13.96
CA ASP A 189 6.42 -2.81 -13.14
C ASP A 189 6.90 -3.44 -11.81
N GLY A 190 6.84 -2.65 -10.73
CA GLY A 190 7.26 -3.08 -9.39
C GLY A 190 6.44 -4.26 -8.83
N PHE A 191 5.18 -4.40 -9.24
CA PHE A 191 4.32 -5.52 -8.82
C PHE A 191 4.79 -6.83 -9.47
N LYS A 192 5.22 -6.79 -10.74
CA LYS A 192 5.78 -7.97 -11.44
C LYS A 192 7.19 -8.31 -10.97
N ALA A 193 7.98 -7.31 -10.57
CA ALA A 193 9.28 -7.53 -9.94
C ALA A 193 9.13 -8.27 -8.60
N ASP A 194 8.20 -7.84 -7.73
CA ASP A 194 7.92 -8.52 -6.45
C ASP A 194 7.56 -9.99 -6.64
N VAL A 195 6.74 -10.32 -7.65
CA VAL A 195 6.35 -11.71 -7.95
C VAL A 195 7.57 -12.56 -8.34
N TRP A 196 8.49 -12.04 -9.15
CA TRP A 196 9.73 -12.74 -9.49
C TRP A 196 10.56 -13.02 -8.23
N SER A 197 10.76 -12.02 -7.37
CA SER A 197 11.50 -12.16 -6.11
C SER A 197 10.85 -13.18 -5.17
N CYS A 198 9.52 -13.21 -5.07
CA CYS A 198 8.77 -14.28 -4.38
C CYS A 198 9.08 -15.66 -4.95
N GLY A 199 9.22 -15.79 -6.27
CA GLY A 199 9.65 -17.02 -6.93
C GLY A 199 11.07 -17.44 -6.56
N VAL A 200 12.01 -16.49 -6.49
CA VAL A 200 13.38 -16.76 -6.04
C VAL A 200 13.38 -17.26 -4.60
N ILE A 201 12.66 -16.59 -3.70
CA ILE A 201 12.48 -17.00 -2.29
C ILE A 201 11.93 -18.43 -2.21
N LEU A 202 10.83 -18.73 -2.92
CA LEU A 202 10.23 -20.07 -2.96
C LEU A 202 11.21 -21.13 -3.48
N PHE A 203 11.99 -20.81 -4.52
CA PHE A 203 12.98 -21.73 -5.05
C PHE A 203 14.05 -22.04 -4.00
N VAL A 204 14.61 -21.03 -3.31
CA VAL A 204 15.63 -21.27 -2.27
C VAL A 204 15.05 -22.12 -1.14
N LEU A 205 13.82 -21.85 -0.67
CA LEU A 205 13.18 -22.64 0.38
C LEU A 205 12.98 -24.12 -0.02
N LEU A 206 12.71 -24.43 -1.30
CA LEU A 206 12.51 -25.80 -1.80
C LEU A 206 13.80 -26.51 -2.26
N ALA A 207 14.80 -25.75 -2.71
CA ALA A 207 16.02 -26.28 -3.32
C ALA A 207 17.24 -26.24 -2.37
N GLY A 208 17.28 -25.31 -1.42
CA GLY A 208 18.45 -25.02 -0.59
C GLY A 208 19.54 -24.21 -1.31
N TYR A 209 19.28 -23.71 -2.52
CA TYR A 209 20.22 -22.90 -3.31
C TYR A 209 19.47 -21.92 -4.24
N LEU A 210 20.20 -20.93 -4.79
CA LEU A 210 19.65 -19.90 -5.68
C LEU A 210 19.29 -20.43 -7.09
N PRO A 211 18.14 -20.06 -7.68
CA PRO A 211 17.77 -20.48 -9.04
C PRO A 211 18.73 -19.96 -10.11
N PHE A 212 19.32 -18.78 -9.86
CA PHE A 212 20.32 -18.15 -10.72
C PHE A 212 21.61 -17.95 -9.93
N ARG A 213 22.70 -18.56 -10.39
CA ARG A 213 24.04 -18.38 -9.82
C ARG A 213 25.11 -18.49 -10.90
N ASP A 214 26.10 -17.62 -10.79
CA ASP A 214 27.37 -17.68 -11.51
C ASP A 214 28.45 -16.95 -10.68
N SER A 215 29.72 -17.17 -10.99
CA SER A 215 30.85 -16.35 -10.52
C SER A 215 31.06 -15.12 -11.39
N ASN A 216 30.68 -15.17 -12.67
CA ASN A 216 30.71 -14.03 -13.58
C ASN A 216 29.35 -13.31 -13.56
N LEU A 217 29.37 -12.04 -13.18
CA LEU A 217 28.16 -11.21 -13.05
C LEU A 217 27.38 -11.06 -14.36
N MET A 218 28.07 -11.04 -15.51
CA MET A 218 27.44 -10.96 -16.83
C MET A 218 26.74 -12.27 -17.22
N GLU A 219 27.31 -13.43 -16.87
CA GLU A 219 26.66 -14.72 -17.07
C GLU A 219 25.47 -14.92 -16.11
N LEU A 220 25.55 -14.40 -14.89
CA LEU A 220 24.41 -14.33 -13.97
C LEU A 220 23.26 -13.51 -14.58
N TYR A 221 23.55 -12.33 -15.15
CA TYR A 221 22.52 -11.51 -15.82
C TYR A 221 21.96 -12.17 -17.08
N LYS A 222 22.78 -12.86 -17.88
CA LYS A 222 22.31 -13.67 -19.02
C LYS A 222 21.37 -14.80 -18.58
N LYS A 223 21.70 -15.51 -17.49
CA LYS A 223 20.85 -16.57 -16.91
C LYS A 223 19.53 -16.04 -16.38
N ILE A 224 19.54 -14.91 -15.68
CA ILE A 224 18.33 -14.23 -15.21
C ILE A 224 17.47 -13.79 -16.40
N GLY A 225 18.06 -13.09 -17.39
CA GLY A 225 17.36 -12.60 -18.58
C GLY A 225 16.74 -13.70 -19.46
N LYS A 226 17.36 -14.89 -19.50
CA LYS A 226 16.82 -16.09 -20.18
C LYS A 226 15.91 -16.96 -19.30
N ALA A 227 15.76 -16.64 -18.01
CA ALA A 227 15.14 -17.49 -16.99
C ALA A 227 15.69 -18.94 -16.96
N GLU A 228 17.01 -19.12 -17.12
CA GLU A 228 17.67 -20.43 -17.17
C GLU A 228 17.77 -21.09 -15.77
N VAL A 229 16.66 -21.63 -15.28
CA VAL A 229 16.56 -22.26 -13.95
C VAL A 229 16.81 -23.77 -14.00
N LYS A 230 17.86 -24.22 -13.30
CA LYS A 230 18.17 -25.65 -13.10
C LYS A 230 17.41 -26.21 -11.90
N PHE A 231 16.20 -26.70 -12.14
CA PHE A 231 15.32 -27.29 -11.12
C PHE A 231 15.84 -28.64 -10.60
N PRO A 232 15.89 -28.87 -9.26
CA PRO A 232 16.25 -30.18 -8.71
C PRO A 232 15.25 -31.28 -9.05
N ASN A 233 15.73 -32.52 -9.10
CA ASN A 233 14.87 -33.70 -9.31
C ASN A 233 13.79 -33.81 -8.22
N TRP A 234 14.13 -33.55 -6.95
CA TRP A 234 13.23 -33.67 -5.79
C TRP A 234 12.12 -32.61 -5.67
N LEU A 235 12.11 -31.53 -6.47
CA LEU A 235 10.97 -30.60 -6.46
C LEU A 235 9.76 -31.25 -7.14
N ALA A 236 8.59 -31.24 -6.48
CA ALA A 236 7.39 -31.84 -7.06
C ALA A 236 6.95 -31.13 -8.36
N PRO A 237 6.26 -31.85 -9.28
CA PRO A 237 5.75 -31.27 -10.52
C PRO A 237 4.86 -30.03 -10.33
N GLY A 238 4.10 -29.95 -9.24
CA GLY A 238 3.29 -28.78 -8.89
C GLY A 238 4.13 -27.52 -8.65
N ALA A 239 5.17 -27.62 -7.81
CA ALA A 239 6.10 -26.53 -7.55
C ALA A 239 6.85 -26.10 -8.82
N LYS A 240 7.34 -27.08 -9.61
CA LYS A 240 8.01 -26.83 -10.91
C LYS A 240 7.10 -26.07 -11.89
N ARG A 241 5.82 -26.44 -12.01
CA ARG A 241 4.85 -25.72 -12.86
C ARG A 241 4.56 -24.31 -12.36
N LEU A 242 4.46 -24.11 -11.06
CA LEU A 242 4.23 -22.77 -10.49
C LEU A 242 5.45 -21.86 -10.69
N LEU A 243 6.65 -22.32 -10.35
CA LEU A 243 7.89 -21.57 -10.51
C LEU A 243 8.17 -21.20 -11.98
N LYS A 244 7.87 -22.09 -12.94
CA LYS A 244 7.95 -21.75 -14.38
C LYS A 244 7.02 -20.62 -14.83
N ARG A 245 5.89 -20.37 -14.14
CA ARG A 245 4.98 -19.25 -14.43
C ARG A 245 5.39 -17.95 -13.74
N ILE A 246 6.19 -18.05 -12.68
CA ILE A 246 6.75 -16.92 -11.93
C ILE A 246 8.05 -16.42 -12.59
N PHE A 247 8.92 -17.34 -13.02
CA PHE A 247 10.12 -17.04 -13.78
C PHE A 247 9.85 -16.87 -15.29
N ASP A 248 8.73 -16.23 -15.64
CA ASP A 248 8.54 -15.71 -16.99
C ASP A 248 9.39 -14.43 -17.13
N PRO A 249 10.38 -14.37 -18.04
CA PRO A 249 11.20 -13.18 -18.22
C PRO A 249 10.41 -11.99 -18.77
N ASN A 250 9.25 -12.20 -19.41
CA ASN A 250 8.36 -11.14 -19.85
C ASN A 250 7.38 -10.73 -18.72
N PRO A 251 7.50 -9.52 -18.13
CA PRO A 251 6.63 -9.09 -17.03
C PRO A 251 5.15 -8.93 -17.43
N ASN A 252 4.82 -8.89 -18.72
CA ASN A 252 3.43 -8.79 -19.17
C ASN A 252 2.69 -10.14 -19.11
N THR A 253 3.37 -11.24 -19.41
CA THR A 253 2.81 -12.61 -19.36
C THR A 253 3.07 -13.31 -18.02
N ARG A 254 4.04 -12.82 -17.23
CA ARG A 254 4.31 -13.27 -15.86
C ARG A 254 3.05 -13.28 -14.99
N VAL A 255 2.87 -14.37 -14.24
CA VAL A 255 1.70 -14.61 -13.40
C VAL A 255 1.50 -13.52 -12.32
N SER A 256 0.25 -13.17 -11.99
CA SER A 256 -0.08 -12.30 -10.85
C SER A 256 -0.14 -13.08 -9.53
N THR A 257 -0.01 -12.40 -8.40
CA THR A 257 -0.27 -12.93 -7.04
C THR A 257 -1.63 -13.64 -6.95
N GLU A 258 -2.69 -13.00 -7.43
CA GLU A 258 -4.04 -13.55 -7.55
C GLU A 258 -4.08 -14.89 -8.33
N LYS A 259 -3.35 -15.00 -9.45
CA LYS A 259 -3.21 -16.23 -10.25
C LYS A 259 -2.22 -17.25 -9.69
N ILE A 260 -1.40 -16.88 -8.70
CA ILE A 260 -0.62 -17.79 -7.84
C ILE A 260 -1.52 -18.38 -6.76
N MET A 261 -2.31 -17.55 -6.06
CA MET A 261 -3.20 -17.99 -4.99
C MET A 261 -4.26 -18.98 -5.47
N LYS A 262 -4.78 -18.79 -6.68
CA LYS A 262 -5.71 -19.72 -7.35
C LYS A 262 -5.08 -21.04 -7.81
N SER A 263 -3.76 -21.24 -7.69
CA SER A 263 -3.08 -22.46 -8.16
C SER A 263 -3.22 -23.65 -7.20
N SER A 264 -3.36 -24.87 -7.75
CA SER A 264 -3.52 -26.09 -6.95
C SER A 264 -2.34 -26.43 -6.05
N TRP A 265 -1.12 -26.01 -6.41
CA TRP A 265 0.05 -26.14 -5.52
C TRP A 265 -0.06 -25.21 -4.31
N PHE A 266 -0.59 -23.99 -4.50
CA PHE A 266 -0.76 -23.01 -3.44
C PHE A 266 -1.91 -23.35 -2.50
N ARG A 267 -3.07 -23.79 -3.01
CA ARG A 267 -4.25 -24.11 -2.18
C ARG A 267 -4.11 -25.39 -1.34
N LYS A 268 -3.14 -26.27 -1.65
CA LYS A 268 -2.94 -27.52 -0.90
C LYS A 268 -2.64 -27.26 0.58
N GLY A 269 -3.57 -27.65 1.45
CA GLY A 269 -3.46 -27.48 2.91
C GLY A 269 -3.96 -26.13 3.44
N LEU A 270 -4.75 -25.37 2.67
CA LEU A 270 -5.48 -24.20 3.20
C LEU A 270 -6.86 -24.54 3.78
N GLN A 271 -7.40 -25.73 3.50
CA GLN A 271 -8.74 -26.14 3.95
C GLN A 271 -8.67 -26.79 5.33
N LEU A 272 -8.91 -25.98 6.36
CA LEU A 272 -9.54 -26.35 7.65
C LEU A 272 -9.97 -25.10 8.47
N GLN A 273 -10.11 -23.93 7.82
CA GLN A 273 -10.52 -22.65 8.41
C GLN A 273 -11.29 -21.77 7.39
N GLU A 274 -12.10 -22.38 6.51
CA GLU A 274 -13.04 -21.65 5.63
C GLU A 274 -14.52 -21.97 6.00
N GLU A 275 -14.75 -22.65 7.13
CA GLU A 275 -16.06 -23.04 7.68
C GLU A 275 -16.30 -22.38 9.05
N GLU A 276 -16.60 -21.08 9.02
CA GLU A 276 -17.30 -20.38 10.10
C GLU A 276 -18.05 -19.17 9.51
N LYS A 277 -18.94 -19.48 8.58
CA LYS A 277 -20.12 -18.65 8.29
C LYS A 277 -21.28 -19.32 8.99
N GLU A 278 -21.63 -18.82 10.18
CA GLU A 278 -22.73 -19.37 10.96
C GLU A 278 -24.05 -19.27 10.16
N SER A 279 -24.70 -20.42 10.00
CA SER A 279 -26.10 -20.53 9.64
C SER A 279 -26.88 -20.85 10.90
N VAL A 280 -27.64 -19.89 11.41
CA VAL A 280 -28.71 -20.12 12.38
C VAL A 280 -29.93 -19.37 11.86
N ASP A 281 -30.77 -20.09 11.13
CA ASP A 281 -32.18 -19.75 11.01
C ASP A 281 -32.86 -20.14 12.33
N GLU A 282 -33.66 -19.25 12.92
CA GLU A 282 -35.08 -19.50 13.23
C GLU A 282 -35.68 -18.25 13.89
N GLU A 283 -36.93 -17.95 13.52
CA GLU A 283 -37.68 -16.80 14.00
C GLU A 283 -38.46 -17.14 15.28
N THR A 284 -38.95 -16.13 16.00
CA THR A 284 -40.00 -16.35 17.01
C THR A 284 -40.94 -15.15 17.00
N GLU A 285 -42.11 -15.32 16.38
CA GLU A 285 -43.12 -14.29 16.22
C GLU A 285 -43.87 -13.96 17.52
N VAL A 286 -44.33 -12.71 17.64
CA VAL A 286 -45.58 -12.37 18.36
C VAL A 286 -46.34 -11.28 17.60
N GLU A 287 -47.19 -11.72 16.68
CA GLU A 287 -48.54 -11.22 16.32
C GLU A 287 -48.80 -9.70 16.05
N VAL A 288 -49.15 -9.32 14.80
CA VAL A 288 -50.54 -9.01 14.29
C VAL A 288 -51.00 -7.55 14.55
N GLU A 289 -51.42 -6.72 13.58
CA GLU A 289 -51.43 -6.74 12.08
C GLU A 289 -51.23 -5.25 11.57
N THR A 290 -51.68 -4.66 10.45
CA THR A 290 -52.71 -4.94 9.42
C THR A 290 -52.30 -4.61 7.96
N SER A 291 -52.67 -5.49 7.03
CA SER A 291 -53.05 -5.23 5.62
C SER A 291 -52.19 -4.33 4.70
N ALA A 292 -51.48 -4.99 3.78
CA ALA A 292 -51.45 -4.74 2.33
C ALA A 292 -51.19 -3.32 1.75
N ASN A 293 -50.01 -3.15 1.14
CA ASN A 293 -49.90 -3.24 -0.32
C ASN A 293 -48.43 -3.38 -0.79
N ALA A 294 -48.21 -4.13 -1.88
CA ALA A 294 -46.86 -4.44 -2.37
C ALA A 294 -46.51 -3.64 -3.65
N SER A 295 -45.41 -2.87 -3.63
CA SER A 295 -44.56 -2.67 -4.82
C SER A 295 -43.21 -2.00 -4.52
N ALA A 296 -42.14 -2.65 -4.99
CA ALA A 296 -40.85 -2.05 -5.39
C ALA A 296 -40.09 -1.17 -4.38
N GLU A 297 -39.52 -1.76 -3.33
CA GLU A 297 -38.29 -1.19 -2.75
C GLU A 297 -37.11 -1.33 -3.73
N LYS A 298 -36.35 -0.23 -3.91
CA LYS A 298 -35.16 -0.19 -4.77
C LYS A 298 -33.92 -0.51 -3.94
N GLU A 299 -32.99 -1.28 -4.51
CA GLU A 299 -31.66 -1.49 -3.92
C GLU A 299 -30.99 -0.17 -3.54
N LYS A 300 -30.68 0.02 -2.25
CA LYS A 300 -30.12 1.27 -1.74
C LYS A 300 -28.64 1.38 -2.13
N LYS A 301 -28.37 2.16 -3.18
CA LYS A 301 -27.01 2.38 -3.76
C LYS A 301 -26.04 2.88 -2.67
N ARG A 302 -24.97 2.11 -2.44
CA ARG A 302 -23.96 2.38 -1.40
C ARG A 302 -23.03 3.53 -1.81
N CYS A 303 -22.78 4.48 -0.91
CA CYS A 303 -21.81 5.55 -1.13
C CYS A 303 -20.39 5.12 -0.75
N ILE A 304 -19.39 5.87 -1.22
CA ILE A 304 -17.99 5.68 -0.79
C ILE A 304 -17.88 6.26 0.62
N ASN A 305 -17.73 5.38 1.61
CA ASN A 305 -17.53 5.74 3.01
C ASN A 305 -16.08 6.21 3.21
N LEU A 306 -15.90 7.47 3.60
CA LEU A 306 -14.61 8.00 4.06
C LEU A 306 -14.37 7.57 5.49
N ASN A 307 -13.12 7.21 5.79
CA ASN A 307 -12.72 6.90 7.15
C ASN A 307 -12.31 8.15 7.93
N ALA A 308 -12.31 8.06 9.27
CA ALA A 308 -11.99 9.19 10.15
C ALA A 308 -10.62 9.85 9.86
N PHE A 309 -9.62 9.11 9.37
CA PHE A 309 -8.32 9.69 9.01
C PHE A 309 -8.34 10.46 7.68
N GLU A 310 -9.19 10.11 6.73
CA GLU A 310 -9.39 10.92 5.52
C GLU A 310 -9.98 12.27 5.91
N ILE A 311 -11.05 12.26 6.71
CA ILE A 311 -11.70 13.48 7.24
C ILE A 311 -10.70 14.35 8.03
N ILE A 312 -9.90 13.75 8.92
CA ILE A 312 -8.86 14.48 9.67
C ILE A 312 -7.76 15.03 8.76
N SER A 313 -7.34 14.30 7.72
CA SER A 313 -6.31 14.75 6.76
C SER A 313 -6.75 15.92 5.86
N LEU A 314 -8.05 16.22 5.84
CA LEU A 314 -8.66 17.29 5.06
C LEU A 314 -9.03 18.51 5.92
N SER A 315 -8.76 18.46 7.23
CA SER A 315 -8.98 19.57 8.16
C SER A 315 -7.83 20.57 8.12
N THR A 316 -8.16 21.86 8.01
CA THR A 316 -7.19 22.98 7.99
C THR A 316 -6.32 23.05 9.26
N GLY A 317 -6.78 22.51 10.39
CA GLY A 317 -6.01 22.41 11.63
C GLY A 317 -4.94 21.31 11.62
N PHE A 318 -4.92 20.44 10.61
CA PHE A 318 -3.92 19.38 10.42
C PHE A 318 -3.16 19.49 9.09
N ASP A 319 -3.36 20.58 8.33
CA ASP A 319 -2.67 20.80 7.07
C ASP A 319 -1.18 21.10 7.30
N LEU A 320 -0.32 20.34 6.60
CA LEU A 320 1.13 20.46 6.64
C LEU A 320 1.71 21.10 5.37
N SER A 321 0.86 21.60 4.47
CA SER A 321 1.23 22.44 3.32
C SER A 321 2.21 23.54 3.72
N GLY A 322 1.82 24.38 4.67
CA GLY A 322 2.58 25.53 5.18
C GLY A 322 3.91 25.18 5.88
N LEU A 323 4.23 23.90 6.08
CA LEU A 323 5.55 23.47 6.56
C LEU A 323 6.56 23.24 5.42
N PHE A 324 6.12 23.10 4.17
CA PHE A 324 6.97 22.68 3.05
C PHE A 324 6.68 23.35 1.69
N GLU A 325 5.48 23.90 1.47
CA GLU A 325 5.07 24.48 0.18
C GLU A 325 5.51 25.96 0.08
N LYS A 326 6.58 26.21 -0.69
CA LYS A 326 6.89 27.56 -1.21
C LYS A 326 6.04 27.85 -2.45
N GLY A 327 4.75 28.07 -2.22
CA GLY A 327 3.86 28.78 -3.14
C GLY A 327 3.42 28.04 -4.40
N GLU A 328 2.48 27.10 -4.26
CA GLU A 328 1.54 26.72 -5.33
C GLU A 328 0.23 26.25 -4.67
N GLU A 329 -0.85 27.04 -4.76
CA GLU A 329 -2.15 26.70 -4.17
C GLU A 329 -2.78 25.49 -4.88
N LYS A 330 -3.20 24.47 -4.15
CA LYS A 330 -4.01 23.38 -4.72
C LYS A 330 -5.39 23.92 -5.12
N GLU A 331 -5.72 23.82 -6.40
CA GLU A 331 -6.94 24.40 -7.00
C GLU A 331 -8.21 23.55 -6.74
N GLU A 332 -8.51 23.31 -5.47
CA GLU A 332 -9.68 22.56 -4.99
C GLU A 332 -10.39 23.32 -3.87
N MET A 333 -11.73 23.28 -3.85
CA MET A 333 -12.57 23.77 -2.76
C MET A 333 -13.38 22.61 -2.19
N ARG A 334 -13.64 22.62 -0.88
CA ARG A 334 -14.37 21.53 -0.22
C ARG A 334 -15.52 22.09 0.62
N PHE A 335 -16.58 21.30 0.78
CA PHE A 335 -17.64 21.62 1.73
C PHE A 335 -18.28 20.37 2.32
N THR A 336 -18.94 20.51 3.46
CA THR A 336 -19.73 19.45 4.11
C THR A 336 -21.23 19.77 4.07
N SER A 337 -22.06 18.73 3.98
CA SER A 337 -23.52 18.79 3.84
C SER A 337 -24.21 17.72 4.69
N ASN A 338 -25.44 17.97 5.13
CA ASN A 338 -26.35 16.98 5.74
C ASN A 338 -27.43 16.46 4.76
N ARG A 339 -27.39 16.89 3.50
CA ARG A 339 -28.28 16.41 2.43
C ARG A 339 -27.87 15.00 1.98
N GLU A 340 -28.77 14.26 1.34
CA GLU A 340 -28.41 12.98 0.73
C GLU A 340 -27.51 13.18 -0.52
N ALA A 341 -26.67 12.20 -0.86
CA ALA A 341 -25.85 12.25 -2.07
C ALA A 341 -26.68 12.33 -3.38
N SER A 342 -27.93 11.84 -3.34
CA SER A 342 -28.97 12.06 -4.36
C SER A 342 -29.22 13.56 -4.58
N GLU A 343 -29.72 14.25 -3.55
CA GLU A 343 -30.01 15.68 -3.53
C GLU A 343 -28.78 16.53 -3.91
N ILE A 344 -27.61 16.23 -3.32
CA ILE A 344 -26.36 16.96 -3.58
C ILE A 344 -25.96 16.85 -5.05
N THR A 345 -25.98 15.64 -5.63
CA THR A 345 -25.60 15.44 -7.03
C THR A 345 -26.66 15.97 -8.00
N GLU A 346 -27.93 16.07 -7.60
CA GLU A 346 -28.97 16.75 -8.39
C GLU A 346 -28.86 18.27 -8.34
N LYS A 347 -28.57 18.86 -7.18
CA LYS A 347 -28.28 20.30 -7.05
C LYS A 347 -27.07 20.72 -7.89
N LEU A 348 -25.99 19.93 -7.88
CA LEU A 348 -24.83 20.15 -8.75
C LEU A 348 -25.18 20.04 -10.26
N VAL A 349 -26.15 19.20 -10.63
CA VAL A 349 -26.64 19.10 -12.02
C VAL A 349 -27.56 20.26 -12.39
N GLU A 350 -28.35 20.80 -11.46
CA GLU A 350 -29.16 22.01 -11.62
C GLU A 350 -28.25 23.22 -11.90
N ILE A 351 -27.32 23.52 -11.00
CA ILE A 351 -26.37 24.64 -11.11
C ILE A 351 -25.59 24.56 -12.44
N GLY A 352 -25.11 23.37 -12.82
CA GLY A 352 -24.44 23.18 -14.09
C GLY A 352 -25.30 23.52 -15.31
N LYS A 353 -26.63 23.30 -15.27
CA LYS A 353 -27.56 23.70 -16.34
C LYS A 353 -27.84 25.20 -16.34
N GLU A 354 -28.04 25.81 -15.17
CA GLU A 354 -28.26 27.25 -15.04
C GLU A 354 -27.08 28.06 -15.59
N LEU A 355 -25.87 27.63 -15.29
CA LEU A 355 -24.62 28.18 -15.82
C LEU A 355 -24.32 27.75 -17.27
N LYS A 356 -25.28 27.10 -17.95
CA LYS A 356 -25.19 26.61 -19.35
C LYS A 356 -24.01 25.66 -19.62
N MET A 357 -23.44 25.06 -18.57
CA MET A 357 -22.34 24.11 -18.68
C MET A 357 -22.83 22.75 -19.17
N LYS A 358 -21.96 22.01 -19.86
CA LYS A 358 -22.21 20.64 -20.29
C LYS A 358 -21.99 19.69 -19.12
N VAL A 359 -23.08 19.19 -18.54
CA VAL A 359 -23.05 18.33 -17.34
C VAL A 359 -23.04 16.84 -17.68
N ARG A 360 -22.31 16.04 -16.89
CA ARG A 360 -22.34 14.57 -16.86
C ARG A 360 -22.38 14.05 -15.42
N LYS A 361 -23.46 13.35 -15.02
CA LYS A 361 -23.59 12.63 -13.74
C LYS A 361 -23.14 11.17 -13.92
N LYS A 362 -22.37 10.63 -12.97
CA LYS A 362 -22.11 9.19 -12.81
C LYS A 362 -22.70 8.74 -11.47
N GLU A 363 -23.82 8.03 -11.51
CA GLU A 363 -24.51 7.60 -10.29
C GLU A 363 -23.74 6.57 -9.46
N GLN A 364 -22.98 5.68 -10.11
CA GLN A 364 -22.18 4.65 -9.42
C GLN A 364 -20.92 5.21 -8.72
N GLU A 365 -20.54 6.46 -9.01
CA GLU A 365 -19.34 7.11 -8.45
C GLU A 365 -19.70 8.38 -7.66
N TRP A 366 -20.99 8.68 -7.47
CA TRP A 366 -21.50 9.92 -6.85
C TRP A 366 -20.79 11.20 -7.33
N ARG A 367 -20.56 11.24 -8.65
CA ARG A 367 -19.67 12.20 -9.31
C ARG A 367 -20.41 13.00 -10.37
N VAL A 368 -20.19 14.31 -10.40
CA VAL A 368 -20.75 15.25 -11.39
C VAL A 368 -19.62 16.02 -12.06
N LYS A 369 -19.56 16.00 -13.39
CA LYS A 369 -18.59 16.76 -14.17
C LYS A 369 -19.30 17.85 -14.96
N MET A 370 -18.84 19.09 -14.83
CA MET A 370 -19.42 20.28 -15.46
C MET A 370 -18.34 20.93 -16.35
N SER A 371 -18.61 21.06 -17.65
CA SER A 371 -17.68 21.66 -18.62
C SER A 371 -18.25 22.95 -19.22
N ALA A 372 -17.54 24.06 -19.03
CA ALA A 372 -17.70 25.28 -19.83
C ALA A 372 -16.70 25.25 -21.01
N GLU A 373 -16.64 26.33 -21.80
CA GLU A 373 -15.74 26.42 -22.96
C GLU A 373 -14.26 26.50 -22.58
N ALA A 374 -13.91 27.18 -21.48
CA ALA A 374 -12.53 27.35 -21.03
C ALA A 374 -12.22 26.79 -19.63
N THR A 375 -13.17 26.15 -18.92
CA THR A 375 -12.89 25.44 -17.66
C THR A 375 -13.75 24.21 -17.44
N VAL A 376 -13.21 23.21 -16.72
CA VAL A 376 -13.92 21.97 -16.38
C VAL A 376 -13.81 21.67 -14.88
N VAL A 377 -14.95 21.64 -14.21
CA VAL A 377 -15.09 21.31 -12.78
C VAL A 377 -15.50 19.85 -12.65
N GLU A 378 -14.85 19.11 -11.76
CA GLU A 378 -15.28 17.77 -11.33
C GLU A 378 -15.64 17.82 -9.84
N ALA A 379 -16.86 17.40 -9.52
CA ALA A 379 -17.40 17.29 -8.18
C ALA A 379 -17.49 15.81 -7.78
N GLU A 380 -16.97 15.46 -6.61
CA GLU A 380 -17.07 14.11 -6.03
C GLU A 380 -17.72 14.20 -4.65
N VAL A 381 -18.78 13.43 -4.43
CA VAL A 381 -19.54 13.38 -3.17
C VAL A 381 -19.19 12.09 -2.43
N PHE A 382 -18.84 12.21 -1.16
CA PHE A 382 -18.41 11.13 -0.29
C PHE A 382 -19.28 11.06 0.96
N GLU A 383 -19.56 9.85 1.45
CA GLU A 383 -20.27 9.63 2.71
C GLU A 383 -19.28 9.69 3.89
N ILE A 384 -19.58 10.54 4.87
CA ILE A 384 -18.88 10.58 6.16
C ILE A 384 -19.64 9.77 7.22
N ALA A 385 -20.97 9.86 7.18
CA ALA A 385 -21.91 9.10 8.00
C ALA A 385 -23.29 9.09 7.28
N PRO A 386 -24.27 8.26 7.71
CA PRO A 386 -25.55 8.08 7.01
C PRO A 386 -26.44 9.32 6.81
N SER A 387 -26.05 10.49 7.32
CA SER A 387 -26.70 11.79 7.09
C SER A 387 -25.69 12.94 7.00
N TYR A 388 -24.44 12.65 6.64
CA TYR A 388 -23.36 13.62 6.48
C TYR A 388 -22.47 13.26 5.30
N HIS A 389 -22.32 14.20 4.37
CA HIS A 389 -21.51 14.06 3.17
C HIS A 389 -20.45 15.17 3.08
N MET A 390 -19.35 14.87 2.40
CA MET A 390 -18.35 15.85 1.98
C MET A 390 -18.30 15.90 0.46
N VAL A 391 -18.20 17.11 -0.09
CA VAL A 391 -18.10 17.37 -1.51
C VAL A 391 -16.75 18.01 -1.80
N VAL A 392 -15.99 17.41 -2.72
CA VAL A 392 -14.75 17.96 -3.24
C VAL A 392 -15.01 18.49 -4.64
N LEU A 393 -14.83 19.81 -4.82
CA LEU A 393 -14.88 20.49 -6.10
C LEU A 393 -13.45 20.80 -6.53
N LYS A 394 -13.02 20.21 -7.64
CA LYS A 394 -11.66 20.37 -8.17
C LYS A 394 -11.68 20.76 -9.64
N LYS A 395 -10.67 21.50 -10.06
CA LYS A 395 -10.39 21.74 -11.48
C LYS A 395 -9.93 20.43 -12.12
N SER A 396 -10.56 20.03 -13.22
CA SER A 396 -10.17 18.87 -14.02
C SER A 396 -9.43 19.25 -15.31
N ASP A 397 -9.68 20.43 -15.86
CA ASP A 397 -9.09 20.92 -17.11
C ASP A 397 -9.33 22.43 -17.28
N GLY A 398 -8.65 23.06 -18.24
CA GLY A 398 -8.85 24.45 -18.67
C GLY A 398 -8.10 25.51 -17.85
N ASP A 399 -8.60 26.74 -17.87
CA ASP A 399 -7.96 27.91 -17.24
C ASP A 399 -8.20 28.00 -15.72
N THR A 400 -7.18 28.52 -15.01
CA THR A 400 -7.15 28.71 -13.55
C THR A 400 -7.92 29.94 -13.09
N ALA A 401 -7.79 31.07 -13.80
CA ALA A 401 -8.46 32.30 -13.41
C ALA A 401 -9.98 32.20 -13.62
N GLU A 402 -10.40 31.59 -14.73
CA GLU A 402 -11.80 31.25 -14.99
C GLU A 402 -12.34 30.23 -13.98
N TYR A 403 -11.56 29.18 -13.64
CA TYR A 403 -11.95 28.24 -12.58
C TYR A 403 -12.20 28.97 -11.25
N LYS A 404 -11.24 29.78 -10.77
CA LYS A 404 -11.37 30.54 -9.52
C LYS A 404 -12.52 31.56 -9.58
N ARG A 405 -12.81 32.17 -10.74
CA ARG A 405 -13.96 33.05 -10.98
C ARG A 405 -15.29 32.30 -10.87
N VAL A 406 -15.52 31.29 -11.69
CA VAL A 406 -16.78 30.50 -11.74
C VAL A 406 -17.07 29.84 -10.40
N MET A 407 -16.04 29.33 -9.71
CA MET A 407 -16.17 28.78 -8.36
C MET A 407 -16.64 29.81 -7.34
N LYS A 408 -16.06 31.02 -7.35
CA LYS A 408 -16.35 32.07 -6.35
C LYS A 408 -17.64 32.84 -6.61
N GLU A 409 -17.93 33.15 -7.88
CA GLU A 409 -19.00 34.07 -8.28
C GLU A 409 -20.31 33.37 -8.65
N SER A 410 -20.27 32.06 -8.95
CA SER A 410 -21.43 31.32 -9.45
C SER A 410 -21.72 30.04 -8.66
N ILE A 411 -20.77 29.12 -8.58
CA ILE A 411 -20.99 27.81 -7.94
C ILE A 411 -21.12 27.96 -6.41
N ARG A 412 -20.23 28.71 -5.75
CA ARG A 412 -20.26 28.89 -4.29
C ARG A 412 -21.53 29.57 -3.76
N PRO A 413 -22.05 30.66 -4.37
CA PRO A 413 -23.34 31.22 -3.99
C PRO A 413 -24.53 30.27 -4.19
N ALA A 414 -24.56 29.52 -5.29
CA ALA A 414 -25.68 28.65 -5.65
C ALA A 414 -25.78 27.34 -4.83
N LEU A 415 -24.78 27.04 -3.98
CA LEU A 415 -24.74 25.89 -3.09
C LEU A 415 -25.12 26.20 -1.62
N ILE A 416 -25.47 27.46 -1.31
CA ILE A 416 -25.67 27.93 0.07
C ILE A 416 -26.82 27.24 0.82
N ASP A 417 -27.75 26.62 0.09
CA ASP A 417 -28.90 25.83 0.58
C ASP A 417 -28.54 24.39 1.01
N ILE A 418 -27.37 23.89 0.57
CA ILE A 418 -26.88 22.54 0.89
C ILE A 418 -25.53 22.52 1.63
N VAL A 419 -24.85 23.66 1.77
CA VAL A 419 -23.57 23.78 2.51
C VAL A 419 -23.79 24.01 4.00
N LEU A 420 -23.19 23.17 4.84
CA LEU A 420 -23.04 23.43 6.28
C LEU A 420 -21.77 24.25 6.61
N ALA A 421 -20.66 23.90 5.95
CA ALA A 421 -19.37 24.57 6.13
C ALA A 421 -18.50 24.40 4.89
N TRP A 422 -17.73 25.44 4.56
CA TRP A 422 -16.65 25.42 3.55
C TRP A 422 -15.32 25.12 4.25
N HIS A 423 -14.44 24.37 3.57
CA HIS A 423 -13.10 23.97 4.03
C HIS A 423 -12.05 24.27 2.95
#